data_AF-A0A7V9ESD8-F1
#
_entry.id   AF-A0A7V9ESD8-F1
#
_cell.length_a   1.000
_cell.length_b   1.000
_cell.length_c   1.000
_cell.angle_alpha   90.00
_cell.angle_beta   90.00
_cell.angle_gamma   90.00
#
_symmetry.space_group_name_H-M   'P 1'
#
loop_
_entity.id
_entity.type
_entity.pdbx_description
1 polymer ?
#
loop_
_entity_poly.entity_id
_entity_poly.type
_entity_poly.pdbx_seq_one_letter_code
_entity_poly.pdbx_strand_id
1 'polypeptide(L)' 'MSFQTKRKIIRDRRRSSDASRRSLSERLYDWRKKNDLSQSEAALKLKISKRTLQEWEHGRSEPRHLAMEAVGAVIGC' A
#
# COMPACT_ATOMS: atom_id res chain seq x y z
N MET A 1 -6.40 -39.06 5.05
CA MET A 1 -6.06 -38.61 3.68
C MET A 1 -6.59 -37.19 3.49
N SER A 2 -5.70 -36.19 3.53
CA SER A 2 -6.05 -34.76 3.68
C SER A 2 -6.45 -34.08 2.36
N PHE A 3 -7.73 -33.70 2.24
CA PHE A 3 -8.22 -32.81 1.20
C PHE A 3 -8.13 -31.34 1.66
N GLN A 4 -6.96 -30.71 1.62
CA GLN A 4 -6.86 -29.31 2.07
C GLN A 4 -5.92 -28.40 1.27
N THR A 5 -5.50 -28.79 0.07
CA THR A 5 -4.45 -28.03 -0.66
C THR A 5 -4.96 -27.24 -1.88
N LYS A 6 -6.19 -27.47 -2.38
CA LYS A 6 -6.65 -26.82 -3.63
C LYS A 6 -7.37 -25.47 -3.47
N ARG A 7 -7.92 -25.14 -2.28
CA ARG A 7 -8.71 -23.90 -2.05
C ARG A 7 -7.86 -22.63 -1.85
N LYS A 8 -6.60 -22.76 -1.39
CA LYS A 8 -5.72 -21.60 -1.15
C LYS A 8 -5.27 -20.94 -2.47
N ILE A 9 -4.97 -21.74 -3.48
CA ILE A 9 -4.35 -21.29 -4.74
C ILE A 9 -5.29 -20.38 -5.57
N ILE A 10 -6.61 -20.65 -5.53
CA ILE A 10 -7.61 -19.86 -6.28
C ILE A 10 -7.88 -18.50 -5.59
N ARG A 11 -7.84 -18.45 -4.25
CA ARG A 11 -8.03 -17.20 -3.49
C ARG A 11 -6.88 -16.21 -3.69
N ASP A 12 -5.67 -16.72 -3.89
CA ASP A 12 -4.47 -15.89 -4.07
C ASP A 12 -4.48 -15.15 -5.41
N ARG A 13 -4.82 -15.85 -6.51
CA ARG A 13 -4.88 -15.27 -7.86
C ARG A 13 -5.90 -14.13 -8.04
N ARG A 14 -7.03 -14.14 -7.34
CA ARG A 14 -8.02 -13.03 -7.38
C ARG A 14 -7.55 -11.78 -6.63
N ARG A 15 -6.66 -11.92 -5.65
CA ARG A 15 -6.18 -10.81 -4.81
C ARG A 15 -5.22 -9.90 -5.59
N SER A 16 -4.40 -10.46 -6.47
CA SER A 16 -3.46 -9.70 -7.31
C SER A 16 -4.17 -8.78 -8.32
N SER A 17 -5.31 -9.20 -8.89
CA SER A 17 -6.10 -8.37 -9.81
C SER A 17 -6.91 -7.25 -9.12
N ASP A 18 -7.10 -7.34 -7.80
CA ASP A 18 -7.79 -6.31 -7.01
C ASP A 18 -6.81 -5.23 -6.53
N ALA A 19 -5.57 -5.63 -6.17
CA ALA A 19 -4.51 -4.71 -5.78
C ALA A 19 -4.12 -3.73 -6.90
N SER A 20 -4.26 -4.12 -8.17
CA SER A 20 -4.05 -3.25 -9.34
C SER A 20 -5.25 -2.32 -9.64
N ARG A 21 -6.41 -2.54 -9.01
CA ARG A 21 -7.60 -1.67 -9.17
C ARG A 21 -7.75 -0.64 -8.06
N ARG A 22 -7.12 -0.87 -6.91
CA ARG A 22 -7.12 0.07 -5.79
C ARG A 22 -6.24 1.26 -6.11
N SER A 23 -6.70 2.45 -5.73
CA SER A 23 -5.91 3.65 -5.89
C SER A 23 -4.64 3.57 -5.04
N LEU A 24 -3.61 4.32 -5.43
CA LEU A 24 -2.40 4.44 -4.62
C LEU A 24 -2.72 4.91 -3.19
N SER A 25 -3.68 5.83 -3.05
CA SER A 25 -4.14 6.37 -1.77
C SER A 25 -4.65 5.29 -0.83
N GLU A 26 -5.52 4.40 -1.31
CA GLU A 26 -6.06 3.27 -0.54
C GLU A 26 -4.96 2.28 -0.16
N ARG A 27 -4.08 1.94 -1.10
CA ARG A 27 -2.97 1.01 -0.85
C ARG A 27 -2.01 1.54 0.20
N LEU A 28 -1.70 2.83 0.14
CA LEU A 28 -0.81 3.50 1.09
C LEU A 28 -1.42 3.57 2.49
N TYR A 29 -2.71 3.90 2.59
CA TYR A 29 -3.45 3.88 3.85
C TYR A 29 -3.48 2.49 4.47
N ASP A 30 -3.81 1.47 3.67
CA ASP A 30 -3.85 0.06 4.10
C ASP A 30 -2.47 -0.41 4.59
N TRP A 31 -1.40 -0.06 3.86
CA TRP A 31 -0.04 -0.36 4.29
C TRP A 31 0.25 0.25 5.66
N ARG A 32 -0.08 1.53 5.85
CA ARG A 32 0.16 2.22 7.12
C ARG A 32 -0.59 1.54 8.27
N LYS A 33 -1.86 1.21 8.06
CA LYS A 33 -2.69 0.53 9.07
C LYS A 33 -2.22 -0.89 9.38
N LYS A 34 -1.79 -1.65 8.39
CA LYS A 34 -1.23 -3.01 8.59
C LYS A 34 0.08 -3.02 9.39
N ASN A 35 0.80 -1.90 9.41
CA ASN A 35 2.04 -1.74 10.16
C ASN A 35 1.83 -0.98 11.48
N ASP A 36 0.58 -0.68 11.87
CA ASP A 36 0.23 0.10 13.06
C ASP A 36 0.92 1.46 13.17
N LEU A 37 1.21 2.09 12.03
CA LEU A 37 1.90 3.37 11.97
C LEU A 37 0.91 4.55 12.06
N SER A 38 1.26 5.56 12.85
CA SER A 38 0.67 6.89 12.72
C SER A 38 1.10 7.54 11.40
N GLN A 39 0.41 8.62 11.00
CA GLN A 39 0.82 9.37 9.80
C GLN A 39 2.23 9.96 9.93
N SER A 40 2.64 10.36 11.15
CA SER A 40 3.97 10.91 11.38
C SER A 40 5.06 9.83 11.22
N GLU A 41 4.84 8.64 11.80
CA GLU A 41 5.81 7.54 11.71
C GLU A 41 5.93 6.99 10.28
N ALA A 42 4.81 6.85 9.57
CA ALA A 42 4.81 6.48 8.16
C ALA A 42 5.56 7.50 7.29
N ALA A 43 5.35 8.79 7.53
CA ALA A 43 6.03 9.85 6.80
C ALA A 43 7.55 9.84 7.06
N LEU A 44 7.98 9.61 8.30
CA LEU A 44 9.40 9.43 8.65
C LEU A 44 10.00 8.23 7.94
N LYS A 45 9.29 7.09 7.91
CA LYS A 45 9.74 5.87 7.22
C LYS A 45 9.89 6.07 5.72
N LEU A 46 9.00 6.86 5.11
CA LEU A 46 9.03 7.24 3.70
C LEU A 46 9.92 8.45 3.41
N LYS A 47 10.52 9.08 4.44
CA LYS A 47 11.34 10.30 4.34
C LYS A 47 10.62 11.46 3.64
N ILE A 48 9.33 11.62 3.91
CA ILE A 48 8.48 12.71 3.41
C ILE A 48 7.88 13.51 4.56
N SER A 49 7.29 14.66 4.27
CA SER A 49 6.52 15.38 5.29
C SER A 49 5.21 14.65 5.62
N LYS A 50 4.75 14.76 6.87
CA LYS A 50 3.42 14.26 7.28
C LYS A 50 2.31 14.81 6.39
N ARG A 51 2.41 16.08 5.99
CA ARG A 51 1.43 16.74 5.11
C ARG A 51 1.41 16.08 3.74
N THR A 52 2.56 15.79 3.15
CA THR A 52 2.66 15.06 1.87
C THR A 52 1.97 13.70 1.95
N LEU A 53 2.26 12.92 3.00
CA LEU A 53 1.60 11.64 3.23
C LEU A 53 0.07 11.81 3.33
N GLN A 54 -0.39 12.79 4.09
CA GLN A 54 -1.81 13.06 4.27
C GLN A 54 -2.49 13.40 2.93
N GLU A 55 -1.89 14.26 2.10
CA GLU A 55 -2.45 14.60 0.78
C GLU A 55 -2.53 13.39 -0.15
N TRP A 56 -1.55 12.48 -0.09
CA TRP A 56 -1.58 11.23 -0.86
C TRP A 56 -2.65 10.26 -0.35
N GLU A 57 -2.79 10.08 0.98
CA GLU A 57 -3.84 9.22 1.56
C GLU A 57 -5.25 9.73 1.24
N HIS A 58 -5.45 11.04 1.14
CA HIS A 58 -6.73 11.63 0.74
C HIS A 58 -6.93 11.71 -0.78
N GLY A 59 -5.96 11.26 -1.59
CA GLY A 59 -6.03 11.33 -3.05
C GLY A 59 -5.99 12.75 -3.62
N ARG A 60 -5.52 13.74 -2.85
CA ARG A 60 -5.42 15.14 -3.27
C ARG A 60 -4.15 15.45 -4.06
N SER A 61 -3.13 14.61 -3.94
CA SER A 61 -1.98 14.60 -4.85
C SER A 61 -1.40 13.20 -4.98
N GLU A 62 -0.58 13.00 -6.01
CA GLU A 62 0.15 11.76 -6.23
C GLU A 62 1.66 11.98 -6.05
N PRO A 63 2.41 10.94 -5.61
CA PRO A 63 3.86 11.01 -5.57
C PRO A 63 4.41 11.25 -6.98
N ARG A 64 5.51 12.01 -7.06
CA ARG A 64 6.21 12.27 -8.32
C ARG A 64 7.69 11.96 -8.15
N HIS A 65 8.34 11.51 -9.22
CA HIS A 65 9.80 11.32 -9.25
C HIS A 65 10.28 10.42 -8.09
N LEU A 66 11.24 10.87 -7.29
CA LEU A 66 11.84 10.14 -6.16
C LEU A 66 10.80 9.64 -5.14
N ALA A 67 9.71 10.37 -4.97
CA ALA A 67 8.63 9.95 -4.08
C ALA A 67 7.87 8.73 -4.60
N MET A 68 7.80 8.50 -5.92
CA MET A 68 7.24 7.26 -6.45
C MET A 68 8.09 6.05 -6.12
N GLU A 69 9.42 6.19 -6.13
CA GLU A 69 10.33 5.09 -5.81
C GLU A 69 10.24 4.69 -4.34
N ALA A 70 10.26 5.69 -3.44
CA ALA A 70 10.10 5.46 -2.00
C ALA A 70 8.78 4.75 -1.67
N VAL A 71 7.71 5.12 -2.37
CA VAL A 71 6.39 4.51 -2.19
C VAL A 71 6.30 3.15 -2.87
N GLY A 72 6.80 2.99 -4.10
CA GLY A 72 6.80 1.73 -4.84
C GLY A 72 7.53 0.60 -4.11
N ALA A 73 8.67 0.91 -3.51
CA ALA A 73 9.43 -0.03 -2.68
C ALA A 73 8.65 -0.55 -1.46
N VAL A 74 7.68 0.22 -0.97
CA VAL A 74 6.97 -0.05 0.28
C VAL A 74 5.59 -0.68 0.05
N ILE A 75 4.85 -0.24 -0.98
CA ILE A 75 3.52 -0.76 -1.28
C ILE A 75 3.51 -1.81 -2.41
N GLY A 76 4.67 -2.14 -2.99
CA GLY A 76 4.82 -3.16 -4.04
C GLY A 76 4.14 -2.75 -5.35
N CYS A 77 4.59 -1.64 -5.93
CA CYS A 77 4.16 -1.15 -7.24
C CYS A 77 5.24 -1.42 -8.28
#